data_AF-A0A7J6FP06-F1
#
_entry.id   AF-A0A7J6FP06-F1
#
_cell.length_a   1.000
_cell.length_b   1.000
_cell.length_c   1.000
_cell.angle_alpha   90.00
_cell.angle_beta   90.00
_cell.angle_gamma   90.00
#
_symmetry.space_group_name_H-M   'P 1'
#
loop_
_entity.id
_entity.type
_entity.pdbx_description
1 polymer ?
#
loop_
_entity_poly.entity_id
_entity_poly.type
_entity_poly.pdbx_seq_one_letter_code
_entity_poly.pdbx_strand_id
1 'polypeptide(L)'
;MKSGDDCISIGDQSFHILIVNIFCGPGHGISIGSLGRDGEEVKVENIQVHRANFFGTTNGVRIKTYQVGKGIVHHVGFKNLTFHNVENPIIIDQHYCFDPNGCPDLPTAVHIDDVKFQGAIGTSASEVAMNLNCSKSVPCTNINFKNIRLKPAKSLKRIKSSCNNAYGSNTGTVKPSSCYNVKMFISNNVGAWSRYGEVSTSPPDIEKGHHHHHNKSRPPPPPPQFCPPTPKPWFPWLVPLILLANIAMFVYSMYLNDCPSTIDGALDQCILYHYLKRFSFQPFKENPLIGPTTTTLKQLGALDRNLVVEHHQVWRLLSCMWLHAGVVHLLTNMLSLIFIGIRLEQEFGFLRIGILYVLSGFGGSLLSSLNLDPSERPTISVGASALLTLILIIILNLAFGFLPHVDNSAHIGGFMAGFLLGFILLIRPQFGYVSRKYIPAGYNFKRKPRHKCYQYILWISALLVLLLGYAYGLLNLYGVRPINNNTAL
;
A
#
# COMPACT_ATOMS: atom_id res chain seq x y z
N MET A 1 3.29 16.13 -7.41
CA MET A 1 3.26 14.67 -7.17
C MET A 1 2.32 14.03 -8.18
N LYS A 2 2.77 13.00 -8.91
CA LYS A 2 1.92 12.19 -9.78
C LYS A 2 1.58 10.89 -9.03
N SER A 3 0.36 10.76 -8.54
CA SER A 3 -0.12 9.60 -7.78
C SER A 3 -1.33 8.99 -8.48
N GLY A 4 -1.53 7.68 -8.36
CA GLY A 4 -2.81 7.06 -8.75
C GLY A 4 -3.96 7.36 -7.77
N ASP A 5 -3.67 8.06 -6.67
CA ASP A 5 -4.58 8.29 -5.53
C ASP A 5 -4.37 9.71 -4.94
N ASP A 6 -4.79 9.97 -3.68
CA ASP A 6 -4.70 11.25 -3.00
C ASP A 6 -3.26 11.79 -2.98
N CYS A 7 -3.09 13.07 -3.35
CA CYS A 7 -1.83 13.81 -3.25
C CYS A 7 -1.42 14.03 -1.78
N ILE A 8 -2.40 14.36 -0.94
CA ILE A 8 -2.30 14.38 0.51
C ILE A 8 -3.60 13.80 1.06
N SER A 9 -3.50 12.86 1.99
CA SER A 9 -4.63 12.36 2.77
C SER A 9 -4.43 12.71 4.24
N ILE A 10 -5.43 13.35 4.85
CA ILE A 10 -5.45 13.74 6.26
C ILE A 10 -6.43 12.80 6.98
N GLY A 11 -5.89 11.96 7.87
CA GLY A 11 -6.67 10.99 8.63
C GLY A 11 -7.32 11.57 9.88
N ASP A 12 -8.00 10.71 10.62
CA ASP A 12 -8.61 11.04 11.90
C ASP A 12 -7.56 11.43 12.97
N GLN A 13 -8.00 12.17 13.99
CA GLN A 13 -7.19 12.70 15.09
C GLN A 13 -6.02 13.58 14.60
N SER A 14 -6.33 14.42 13.60
CA SER A 14 -5.38 15.35 12.98
C SER A 14 -5.65 16.79 13.40
N PHE A 15 -4.61 17.48 13.85
CA PHE A 15 -4.72 18.82 14.44
C PHE A 15 -3.62 19.76 13.96
N HIS A 16 -3.96 21.03 13.72
CA HIS A 16 -2.99 22.11 13.47
C HIS A 16 -2.05 21.84 12.28
N ILE A 17 -2.61 21.42 11.15
CA ILE A 17 -1.83 21.10 9.95
C ILE A 17 -1.81 22.31 9.02
N LEU A 18 -0.61 22.71 8.58
CA LEU A 18 -0.40 23.75 7.59
C LEU A 18 0.27 23.16 6.34
N ILE A 19 -0.44 23.19 5.21
CA ILE A 19 0.04 22.74 3.90
C ILE A 19 0.19 23.96 3.01
N VAL A 20 1.38 24.18 2.45
CA VAL A 20 1.67 25.38 1.65
C VAL A 20 2.46 25.04 0.41
N ASN A 21 2.15 25.71 -0.70
CA ASN A 21 2.96 25.73 -1.93
C ASN A 21 3.14 24.34 -2.56
N ILE A 22 2.02 23.68 -2.87
CA ILE A 22 2.01 22.30 -3.37
C ILE A 22 1.48 22.18 -4.79
N PHE A 23 2.01 21.20 -5.53
CA PHE A 23 1.61 20.84 -6.88
C PHE A 23 1.13 19.38 -6.90
N CYS A 24 -0.16 19.18 -7.15
CA CYS A 24 -0.82 17.87 -7.15
C CYS A 24 -1.30 17.52 -8.57
N GLY A 25 -1.01 16.29 -9.02
CA GLY A 25 -1.61 15.76 -10.23
C GLY A 25 -0.66 15.03 -11.18
N PRO A 26 -1.17 14.04 -11.95
CA PRO A 26 -2.52 13.46 -11.85
C PRO A 26 -2.71 12.67 -10.52
N GLY A 27 -3.97 12.36 -10.16
CA GLY A 27 -4.36 11.69 -8.90
C GLY A 27 -5.69 12.19 -8.32
N HIS A 28 -5.95 11.94 -7.03
CA HIS A 28 -7.23 12.29 -6.37
C HIS A 28 -7.26 13.65 -5.65
N GLY A 29 -6.17 14.42 -5.65
CA GLY A 29 -6.12 15.75 -5.01
C GLY A 29 -5.83 15.69 -3.51
N ILE A 30 -6.21 16.73 -2.75
CA ILE A 30 -6.00 16.80 -1.30
C ILE A 30 -7.30 16.40 -0.60
N SER A 31 -7.25 15.35 0.20
CA SER A 31 -8.43 14.80 0.88
C SER A 31 -8.27 14.82 2.40
N ILE A 32 -9.29 15.33 3.09
CA ILE A 32 -9.52 15.07 4.51
C ILE A 32 -10.44 13.84 4.58
N GLY A 33 -9.90 12.74 5.11
CA GLY A 33 -10.56 11.45 5.21
C GLY A 33 -10.03 10.36 4.27
N SER A 34 -10.69 9.19 4.22
CA SER A 34 -12.03 8.96 4.77
C SER A 34 -12.07 8.89 6.30
N LEU A 35 -13.09 9.53 6.89
CA LEU A 35 -13.26 9.65 8.34
C LEU A 35 -14.49 8.89 8.83
N GLY A 36 -14.43 8.34 10.04
CA GLY A 36 -15.58 7.75 10.73
C GLY A 36 -16.00 6.38 10.20
N ARG A 37 -15.05 5.62 9.63
CA ARG A 37 -15.29 4.23 9.22
C ARG A 37 -15.74 3.42 10.44
N ASP A 38 -16.68 2.50 10.24
CA ASP A 38 -17.22 1.60 11.28
C ASP A 38 -17.85 2.32 12.49
N GLY A 39 -18.20 3.59 12.35
CA GLY A 39 -18.86 4.40 13.39
C GLY A 39 -17.93 5.00 14.43
N GLU A 40 -16.62 5.03 14.14
CA GLU A 40 -15.61 5.65 14.98
C GLU A 40 -15.87 7.16 15.20
N GLU A 41 -15.46 7.64 16.37
CA GLU A 41 -15.55 9.05 16.74
C GLU A 41 -14.35 9.82 16.20
N VAL A 42 -14.64 10.81 15.38
CA VAL A 42 -13.66 11.58 14.61
C VAL A 42 -13.38 12.92 15.27
N LYS A 43 -12.12 13.33 15.27
CA LYS A 43 -11.77 14.73 15.56
C LYS A 43 -10.69 15.24 14.63
N VAL A 44 -11.04 16.20 13.78
CA VAL A 44 -10.10 16.92 12.92
C VAL A 44 -10.30 18.41 13.12
N GLU A 45 -9.23 19.13 13.42
CA GLU A 45 -9.34 20.54 13.75
C GLU A 45 -8.13 21.36 13.26
N ASN A 46 -8.41 22.58 12.81
CA ASN A 46 -7.40 23.56 12.42
C ASN A 46 -6.48 23.06 11.29
N ILE A 47 -7.08 22.80 10.13
CA ILE A 47 -6.37 22.39 8.91
C ILE A 47 -6.33 23.58 7.96
N GLN A 48 -5.15 24.00 7.53
CA GLN A 48 -4.95 25.13 6.64
C GLN A 48 -4.16 24.71 5.40
N VAL A 49 -4.75 24.87 4.22
CA VAL A 49 -4.13 24.63 2.92
C VAL A 49 -4.01 25.96 2.20
N HIS A 50 -2.79 26.33 1.78
CA HIS A 50 -2.49 27.58 1.11
C HIS A 50 -1.71 27.36 -0.18
N ARG A 51 -2.04 28.07 -1.26
CA ARG A 51 -1.24 28.05 -2.51
C ARG A 51 -1.07 26.63 -3.05
N ALA A 52 -2.16 25.98 -3.41
CA ALA A 52 -2.15 24.63 -3.96
C ALA A 52 -2.58 24.64 -5.44
N ASN A 53 -1.80 23.99 -6.30
CA ASN A 53 -2.05 23.88 -7.73
C ASN A 53 -2.38 22.43 -8.11
N PHE A 54 -3.46 22.22 -8.84
CA PHE A 54 -3.98 20.91 -9.23
C PHE A 54 -3.99 20.75 -10.74
N PHE A 55 -3.48 19.62 -11.25
CA PHE A 55 -3.33 19.35 -12.69
C PHE A 55 -3.89 17.98 -13.06
N GLY A 56 -5.00 17.94 -13.78
CA GLY A 56 -5.59 16.68 -14.26
C GLY A 56 -5.93 15.70 -13.13
N THR A 57 -6.37 16.20 -11.98
CA THR A 57 -6.81 15.37 -10.85
C THR A 57 -8.32 15.11 -10.92
N THR A 58 -8.78 14.01 -10.32
CA THR A 58 -10.22 13.75 -10.19
C THR A 58 -10.87 14.71 -9.20
N ASN A 59 -10.18 15.06 -8.11
CA ASN A 59 -10.65 16.07 -7.17
C ASN A 59 -9.60 17.15 -6.95
N GLY A 60 -10.04 18.34 -6.56
CA GLY A 60 -9.17 19.39 -6.04
C GLY A 60 -8.96 19.20 -4.54
N VAL A 61 -9.81 19.86 -3.76
CA VAL A 61 -9.87 19.70 -2.30
C VAL A 61 -11.15 18.94 -1.93
N ARG A 62 -11.03 17.95 -1.05
CA ARG A 62 -12.11 17.02 -0.72
C ARG A 62 -12.19 16.77 0.79
N ILE A 63 -13.39 16.72 1.34
CA ILE A 63 -13.67 16.15 2.67
C ILE A 63 -14.58 14.94 2.46
N LYS A 64 -14.20 13.76 2.95
CA LYS A 64 -14.96 12.51 2.78
C LYS A 64 -15.19 11.82 4.12
N THR A 65 -16.45 11.58 4.49
CA THR A 65 -16.82 10.92 5.76
C THR A 65 -17.87 9.83 5.52
N TYR A 66 -17.80 8.74 6.28
CA TYR A 66 -18.84 7.71 6.28
C TYR A 66 -20.08 8.18 7.06
N GLN A 67 -21.29 7.83 6.61
CA GLN A 67 -22.55 8.13 7.31
C GLN A 67 -22.60 7.58 8.75
N VAL A 68 -21.97 6.44 9.02
CA VAL A 68 -21.94 5.86 10.38
C VAL A 68 -21.09 6.66 11.36
N GLY A 69 -20.18 7.52 10.87
CA GLY A 69 -19.21 8.24 11.67
C GLY A 69 -19.83 9.25 12.63
N LYS A 70 -19.07 9.59 13.68
CA LYS A 70 -19.45 10.58 14.71
C LYS A 70 -18.31 11.55 14.96
N GLY A 71 -18.54 12.58 15.77
CA GLY A 71 -17.52 13.57 16.13
C GLY A 71 -17.52 14.79 15.21
N ILE A 72 -16.36 15.45 15.02
CA ILE A 72 -16.29 16.78 14.41
C ILE A 72 -15.08 16.98 13.47
N VAL A 73 -15.33 17.66 12.35
CA VAL A 73 -14.33 18.32 11.50
C VAL A 73 -14.60 19.82 11.57
N HIS A 74 -13.71 20.59 12.17
CA HIS A 74 -13.94 22.03 12.38
C HIS A 74 -12.70 22.88 12.08
N HIS A 75 -12.90 24.15 11.73
CA HIS A 75 -11.86 25.12 11.46
C HIS A 75 -10.91 24.72 10.32
N VAL A 76 -11.48 24.47 9.14
CA VAL A 76 -10.72 24.08 7.94
C VAL A 76 -10.66 25.24 6.95
N GLY A 77 -9.46 25.60 6.50
CA GLY A 77 -9.25 26.67 5.52
C GLY A 77 -8.53 26.17 4.27
N PHE A 78 -9.10 26.42 3.10
CA PHE A 78 -8.45 26.23 1.80
C PHE A 78 -8.32 27.58 1.10
N LYS A 79 -7.09 28.05 0.90
CA LYS A 79 -6.81 29.41 0.39
C LYS A 79 -5.88 29.40 -0.82
N ASN A 80 -6.16 30.26 -1.80
CA ASN A 80 -5.36 30.42 -3.01
C ASN A 80 -5.15 29.09 -3.75
N LEU A 81 -6.23 28.53 -4.30
CA LEU A 81 -6.21 27.28 -5.04
C LEU A 81 -6.27 27.54 -6.55
N THR A 82 -5.46 26.82 -7.31
CA THR A 82 -5.48 26.86 -8.78
C THR A 82 -5.82 25.49 -9.35
N PHE A 83 -6.79 25.42 -10.25
CA PHE A 83 -7.23 24.17 -10.89
C PHE A 83 -7.00 24.19 -12.40
N HIS A 84 -6.35 23.15 -12.90
CA HIS A 84 -6.09 22.95 -14.32
C HIS A 84 -6.66 21.61 -14.76
N ASN A 85 -7.82 21.65 -15.42
CA ASN A 85 -8.51 20.46 -15.95
C ASN A 85 -8.80 19.41 -14.86
N VAL A 86 -9.36 19.85 -13.73
CA VAL A 86 -9.69 18.99 -12.58
C VAL A 86 -11.15 18.57 -12.65
N GLU A 87 -11.51 17.30 -12.49
CA GLU A 87 -12.93 16.88 -12.64
C GLU A 87 -13.84 17.61 -11.65
N ASN A 88 -13.66 17.41 -10.34
CA ASN A 88 -14.43 18.08 -9.29
C ASN A 88 -13.52 18.92 -8.36
N PRO A 89 -13.33 20.23 -8.63
CA PRO A 89 -12.44 21.08 -7.83
C PRO A 89 -12.71 21.13 -6.32
N ILE A 90 -13.97 21.15 -5.88
CA ILE A 90 -14.33 21.28 -4.46
C ILE A 90 -15.39 20.24 -4.10
N ILE A 91 -15.09 19.38 -3.11
CA ILE A 91 -16.02 18.34 -2.66
C ILE A 91 -16.11 18.30 -1.13
N ILE A 92 -17.34 18.18 -0.62
CA ILE A 92 -17.64 17.62 0.69
C ILE A 92 -18.62 16.48 0.46
N ASP A 93 -18.28 15.29 0.92
CA ASP A 93 -19.10 14.09 0.75
C ASP A 93 -19.23 13.32 2.07
N GLN A 94 -20.39 13.44 2.71
CA GLN A 94 -20.74 12.68 3.91
C GLN A 94 -21.42 11.35 3.59
N HIS A 95 -21.63 11.01 2.32
CA HIS A 95 -22.21 9.73 1.87
C HIS A 95 -21.13 8.79 1.30
N TYR A 96 -19.87 9.01 1.69
CA TYR A 96 -18.75 8.24 1.20
C TYR A 96 -18.87 6.76 1.60
N CYS A 97 -18.91 5.87 0.61
CA CYS A 97 -18.91 4.43 0.84
C CYS A 97 -18.51 3.63 -0.40
N PHE A 98 -18.41 2.30 -0.24
CA PHE A 98 -18.00 1.38 -1.30
C PHE A 98 -19.16 0.87 -2.17
N ASP A 99 -20.40 1.19 -1.82
CA ASP A 99 -21.57 0.75 -2.59
C ASP A 99 -21.78 1.64 -3.83
N PRO A 100 -21.75 1.09 -5.05
CA PRO A 100 -21.99 1.85 -6.26
C PRO A 100 -23.42 2.42 -6.36
N ASN A 101 -24.39 1.87 -5.60
CA ASN A 101 -25.77 2.38 -5.55
C ASN A 101 -25.96 3.52 -4.55
N GLY A 102 -24.88 3.97 -3.90
CA GLY A 102 -24.91 4.99 -2.85
C GLY A 102 -25.29 4.41 -1.49
N CYS A 103 -25.10 5.22 -0.45
CA CYS A 103 -25.36 4.82 0.92
C CYS A 103 -26.63 5.42 1.50
N PRO A 104 -27.38 4.65 2.32
CA PRO A 104 -28.59 5.15 2.95
C PRO A 104 -28.26 6.29 3.90
N ASP A 105 -29.19 7.26 4.00
CA ASP A 105 -29.13 8.29 5.03
C ASP A 105 -29.27 7.66 6.42
N LEU A 106 -28.36 8.02 7.32
CA LEU A 106 -28.38 7.56 8.71
C LEU A 106 -28.66 8.72 9.68
N PRO A 107 -29.12 8.44 10.91
CA PRO A 107 -29.31 9.46 11.94
C PRO A 107 -27.99 10.02 12.50
N THR A 108 -26.86 9.43 12.12
CA THR A 108 -25.50 9.84 12.51
C THR A 108 -24.77 10.41 11.31
N ALA A 109 -23.80 11.30 11.57
CA ALA A 109 -22.71 11.63 10.66
C ALA A 109 -21.65 12.42 11.44
N VAL A 110 -20.45 12.58 10.86
CA VAL A 110 -19.42 13.47 11.41
C VAL A 110 -19.86 14.92 11.21
N HIS A 111 -19.92 15.73 12.27
CA HIS A 111 -20.31 17.14 12.15
C HIS A 111 -19.22 17.96 11.45
N ILE A 112 -19.54 18.58 10.31
CA ILE A 112 -18.60 19.41 9.54
C ILE A 112 -18.98 20.88 9.70
N ASP A 113 -18.12 21.67 10.33
CA ASP A 113 -18.36 23.08 10.65
C ASP A 113 -17.13 23.96 10.34
N ASP A 114 -17.36 25.27 10.16
CA ASP A 114 -16.33 26.30 9.91
C ASP A 114 -15.31 25.91 8.82
N VAL A 115 -15.81 25.64 7.60
CA VAL A 115 -14.98 25.33 6.44
C VAL A 115 -14.95 26.52 5.48
N LYS A 116 -13.76 27.07 5.22
CA LYS A 116 -13.55 28.27 4.42
C LYS A 116 -12.80 27.96 3.13
N PHE A 117 -13.40 28.25 1.99
CA PHE A 117 -12.75 28.20 0.67
C PHE A 117 -12.54 29.63 0.17
N GLN A 118 -11.29 30.06 0.01
CA GLN A 118 -10.95 31.46 -0.27
C GLN A 118 -9.98 31.58 -1.45
N GLY A 119 -10.39 32.24 -2.53
CA GLY A 119 -9.52 32.48 -3.69
C GLY A 119 -9.23 31.20 -4.47
N ALA A 120 -10.26 30.62 -5.10
CA ALA A 120 -10.13 29.41 -5.89
C ALA A 120 -10.40 29.72 -7.37
N ILE A 121 -9.44 29.46 -8.26
CA ILE A 121 -9.49 29.89 -9.66
C ILE A 121 -9.09 28.72 -10.56
N GLY A 122 -9.73 28.54 -11.71
CA GLY A 122 -9.28 27.52 -12.65
C GLY A 122 -10.38 26.91 -13.52
N THR A 123 -10.13 25.69 -13.99
CA THR A 123 -11.06 24.94 -14.83
C THR A 123 -11.52 23.62 -14.22
N SER A 124 -12.80 23.30 -14.43
CA SER A 124 -13.40 22.01 -14.08
C SER A 124 -13.66 21.16 -15.33
N ALA A 125 -13.29 19.89 -15.25
CA ALA A 125 -13.44 18.89 -16.31
C ALA A 125 -14.72 18.03 -16.16
N SER A 126 -15.57 18.32 -15.16
CA SER A 126 -16.92 17.74 -15.02
C SER A 126 -17.99 18.85 -14.96
N GLU A 127 -19.27 18.49 -15.15
CA GLU A 127 -20.36 19.47 -15.04
C GLU A 127 -20.52 20.00 -13.60
N VAL A 128 -20.25 19.18 -12.59
CA VAL A 128 -20.44 19.54 -11.17
C VAL A 128 -19.10 19.98 -10.58
N ALA A 129 -18.77 21.28 -10.69
CA ALA A 129 -17.48 21.78 -10.23
C ALA A 129 -17.36 21.86 -8.69
N MET A 130 -18.48 22.09 -8.00
CA MET A 130 -18.55 22.11 -6.54
C MET A 130 -19.67 21.18 -6.08
N ASN A 131 -19.35 20.17 -5.27
CA ASN A 131 -20.32 19.22 -4.74
C ASN A 131 -20.26 19.18 -3.20
N LEU A 132 -21.29 19.67 -2.53
CA LEU A 132 -21.42 19.63 -1.07
C LEU A 132 -22.57 18.69 -0.69
N ASN A 133 -22.29 17.39 -0.62
CA ASN A 133 -23.26 16.36 -0.28
C ASN A 133 -23.21 16.04 1.21
N CYS A 134 -24.06 16.70 2.00
CA CYS A 134 -24.10 16.55 3.45
C CYS A 134 -25.32 15.75 3.91
N SER A 135 -25.17 15.08 5.05
CA SER A 135 -26.21 14.29 5.71
C SER A 135 -27.43 15.15 6.03
N LYS A 136 -28.62 14.57 5.88
CA LYS A 136 -29.88 15.21 6.28
C LYS A 136 -29.99 15.36 7.81
N SER A 137 -29.46 14.39 8.56
CA SER A 137 -29.54 14.33 10.02
C SER A 137 -28.49 15.21 10.68
N VAL A 138 -27.30 15.30 10.09
CA VAL A 138 -26.17 16.10 10.59
C VAL A 138 -25.64 16.99 9.44
N PRO A 139 -26.30 18.13 9.15
CA PRO A 139 -25.93 18.98 8.04
C PRO A 139 -24.56 19.64 8.22
N CYS A 140 -23.95 20.05 7.11
CA CYS A 140 -22.74 20.87 7.14
C CYS A 140 -23.12 22.33 7.39
N THR A 141 -22.47 22.98 8.35
CA THR A 141 -22.74 24.35 8.77
C THR A 141 -21.52 25.26 8.59
N ASN A 142 -21.75 26.58 8.54
CA ASN A 142 -20.71 27.60 8.45
C ASN A 142 -19.69 27.38 7.31
N ILE A 143 -20.15 26.86 6.17
CA ILE A 143 -19.33 26.74 4.97
C ILE A 143 -19.25 28.12 4.29
N ASN A 144 -18.06 28.62 4.01
CA ASN A 144 -17.89 29.96 3.43
C ASN A 144 -17.10 29.91 2.12
N PHE A 145 -17.73 30.38 1.04
CA PHE A 145 -17.06 30.63 -0.23
C PHE A 145 -16.70 32.09 -0.38
N LYS A 146 -15.40 32.38 -0.58
CA LYS A 146 -14.91 33.71 -0.89
C LYS A 146 -14.11 33.73 -2.19
N ASN A 147 -14.51 34.56 -3.14
CA ASN A 147 -13.77 34.78 -4.40
C ASN A 147 -13.44 33.48 -5.17
N ILE A 148 -14.47 32.71 -5.52
CA ILE A 148 -14.38 31.48 -6.32
C ILE A 148 -14.66 31.81 -7.80
N ARG A 149 -13.77 31.42 -8.71
CA ARG A 149 -13.86 31.67 -10.16
C ARG A 149 -13.43 30.43 -10.94
N LEU A 150 -14.34 29.48 -11.07
CA LEU A 150 -14.18 28.26 -11.86
C LEU A 150 -14.83 28.44 -13.23
N LYS A 151 -14.22 27.86 -14.26
CA LYS A 151 -14.70 27.84 -15.65
C LYS A 151 -14.79 26.40 -16.17
N PRO A 152 -15.65 26.10 -17.15
CA PRO A 152 -15.58 24.80 -17.83
C PRO A 152 -14.21 24.63 -18.51
N ALA A 153 -13.68 23.41 -18.50
CA ALA A 153 -12.58 23.00 -19.37
C ALA A 153 -13.06 22.96 -20.84
N LYS A 154 -12.13 22.96 -21.81
CA LYS A 154 -12.44 23.07 -23.26
C LYS A 154 -13.43 22.01 -23.77
N SER A 155 -13.54 20.86 -23.10
CA SER A 155 -14.47 19.77 -23.41
C SER A 155 -15.92 20.01 -22.95
N LEU A 156 -16.18 21.03 -22.13
CA LEU A 156 -17.48 21.26 -21.47
C LEU A 156 -18.09 22.61 -21.82
N LYS A 157 -19.42 22.65 -21.90
CA LYS A 157 -20.18 23.88 -22.20
C LYS A 157 -20.47 24.72 -20.95
N ARG A 158 -20.82 24.09 -19.82
CA ARG A 158 -21.21 24.77 -18.58
C ARG A 158 -20.83 23.92 -17.37
N ILE A 159 -20.64 24.58 -16.24
CA ILE A 159 -20.45 23.96 -14.93
C ILE A 159 -21.44 24.53 -13.91
N LYS A 160 -21.79 23.73 -12.91
CA LYS A 160 -22.73 24.06 -11.84
C LYS A 160 -22.18 23.64 -10.47
N SER A 161 -22.93 23.99 -9.43
CA SER A 161 -22.70 23.53 -8.05
C SER A 161 -23.90 22.69 -7.59
N SER A 162 -23.63 21.66 -6.80
CA SER A 162 -24.62 20.77 -6.20
C SER A 162 -24.46 20.78 -4.68
N CYS A 163 -25.55 20.97 -3.94
CA CYS A 163 -25.53 21.04 -2.48
C CYS A 163 -26.72 20.28 -1.91
N ASN A 164 -26.47 19.40 -0.96
CA ASN A 164 -27.47 18.72 -0.15
C ASN A 164 -27.16 19.02 1.31
N ASN A 165 -28.12 19.61 2.05
CA ASN A 165 -28.00 19.91 3.49
C ASN A 165 -26.73 20.68 3.90
N ALA A 166 -26.24 21.55 3.01
CA ALA A 166 -25.08 22.41 3.27
C ALA A 166 -25.53 23.86 3.46
N TYR A 167 -25.11 24.46 4.57
CA TYR A 167 -25.47 25.82 4.97
C TYR A 167 -24.23 26.68 5.14
N GLY A 168 -24.33 27.93 4.68
CA GLY A 168 -23.15 28.75 4.51
C GLY A 168 -23.43 30.13 3.97
N SER A 169 -22.37 30.85 3.64
CA SER A 169 -22.43 32.19 3.07
C SER A 169 -21.40 32.36 1.96
N ASN A 170 -21.65 33.33 1.09
CA ASN A 170 -20.72 33.73 0.05
C ASN A 170 -20.21 35.14 0.32
N THR A 171 -18.95 35.39 0.00
CA THR A 171 -18.37 36.73 0.01
C THR A 171 -17.65 37.01 -1.31
N GLY A 172 -17.97 38.13 -1.96
CA GLY A 172 -17.36 38.49 -3.25
C GLY A 172 -17.87 37.64 -4.41
N THR A 173 -17.04 37.43 -5.42
CA THR A 173 -17.46 36.70 -6.64
C THR A 173 -17.41 35.19 -6.41
N VAL A 174 -18.52 34.49 -6.62
CA VAL A 174 -18.58 33.01 -6.59
C VAL A 174 -19.21 32.52 -7.90
N LYS A 175 -18.38 31.93 -8.77
CA LYS A 175 -18.77 31.34 -10.06
C LYS A 175 -18.19 29.92 -10.18
N PRO A 176 -18.99 28.88 -10.48
CA PRO A 176 -20.46 28.90 -10.62
C PRO A 176 -21.15 29.35 -9.33
N SER A 177 -22.39 29.83 -9.42
CA SER A 177 -23.15 30.29 -8.26
C SER A 177 -23.23 29.18 -7.21
N SER A 178 -23.03 29.53 -5.93
CA SER A 178 -23.18 28.57 -4.84
C SER A 178 -24.58 27.95 -4.85
N CYS A 179 -24.71 26.75 -4.32
CA CYS A 179 -25.96 26.02 -4.19
C CYS A 179 -26.50 26.01 -2.75
N TYR A 180 -26.05 26.91 -1.87
CA TYR A 180 -26.54 26.96 -0.49
C TYR A 180 -28.07 27.08 -0.47
N ASN A 181 -28.71 26.26 0.37
CA ASN A 181 -30.12 26.42 0.65
C ASN A 181 -30.30 27.76 1.37
N VAL A 182 -31.05 28.68 0.76
CA VAL A 182 -31.43 29.94 1.39
C VAL A 182 -32.45 29.64 2.48
N LYS A 183 -31.99 29.17 3.65
CA LYS A 183 -32.69 29.45 4.90
C LYS A 183 -32.19 30.80 5.36
N MET A 184 -32.95 31.84 5.01
CA MET A 184 -32.91 33.11 5.72
C MET A 184 -33.00 32.76 7.21
N PHE A 185 -31.94 33.02 7.97
CA PHE A 185 -31.97 32.93 9.44
C PHE A 185 -32.91 34.03 9.94
N ILE A 186 -34.22 33.81 9.82
CA ILE A 186 -35.19 34.49 10.64
C ILE A 186 -35.05 33.83 12.01
N SER A 187 -34.42 34.56 12.92
CA SER A 187 -34.55 34.32 14.35
C SER A 187 -36.04 34.24 14.68
N ASN A 188 -36.57 33.03 14.83
CA ASN A 188 -37.88 32.82 15.43
C ASN A 188 -37.74 33.13 16.92
N ASN A 189 -37.84 34.41 17.25
CA ASN A 189 -38.08 34.85 18.61
C ASN A 189 -38.89 36.14 18.61
N VAL A 190 -40.11 36.08 18.04
CA VAL A 190 -41.18 37.02 18.40
C VAL A 190 -42.53 36.31 18.28
N GLY A 191 -43.00 35.76 19.39
CA GLY A 191 -44.41 35.49 19.65
C GLY A 191 -44.77 36.20 20.96
N ALA A 192 -45.74 37.11 20.90
CA ALA A 192 -46.19 38.02 21.94
C ALA A 192 -45.20 39.18 22.23
N TRP A 193 -45.51 40.39 21.75
CA TRP A 193 -46.20 41.44 22.52
C TRP A 193 -46.54 42.57 21.54
N SER A 194 -47.76 43.07 21.68
CA SER A 194 -48.37 44.12 20.86
C SER A 194 -47.90 45.50 21.30
N ARG A 195 -47.83 46.43 20.33
CA ARG A 195 -48.13 47.88 20.43
C ARG A 195 -46.98 48.83 20.83
N TYR A 196 -47.01 50.01 20.18
CA TYR A 196 -46.15 51.21 20.27
C TYR A 196 -44.80 51.08 19.55
N GLY A 197 -44.32 51.97 18.68
CA GLY A 197 -44.72 53.28 18.16
C GLY A 197 -43.51 53.80 17.37
N GLU A 198 -43.71 54.56 16.29
CA GLU A 198 -42.63 55.26 15.56
C GLU A 198 -41.83 56.18 16.49
N VAL A 199 -40.50 56.32 16.30
CA VAL A 199 -39.72 57.58 16.37
C VAL A 199 -38.28 57.34 15.85
N SER A 200 -37.97 57.92 14.69
CA SER A 200 -36.87 58.85 14.36
C SER A 200 -35.43 58.68 14.93
N THR A 201 -34.47 58.62 13.97
CA THR A 201 -33.16 59.34 13.84
C THR A 201 -32.00 59.21 14.84
N SER A 202 -30.85 58.81 14.27
CA SER A 202 -29.44 59.21 14.54
C SER A 202 -28.73 58.79 15.84
N PRO A 203 -27.39 58.57 15.81
CA PRO A 203 -26.63 57.89 16.87
C PRO A 203 -26.00 58.88 17.88
N PRO A 204 -25.70 58.44 19.12
CA PRO A 204 -24.70 59.11 19.93
C PRO A 204 -23.48 58.21 20.19
N ASP A 205 -22.31 58.75 19.83
CA ASP A 205 -21.01 58.38 20.38
C ASP A 205 -20.93 58.82 21.84
N ILE A 206 -20.63 57.91 22.78
CA ILE A 206 -20.16 58.26 24.13
C ILE A 206 -19.10 57.25 24.58
N GLU A 207 -17.84 57.69 24.54
CA GLU A 207 -16.77 57.16 25.38
C GLU A 207 -17.08 57.36 26.86
N LYS A 208 -16.95 56.28 27.65
CA LYS A 208 -16.26 56.19 28.96
C LYS A 208 -16.85 55.03 29.78
N GLY A 209 -16.06 53.98 29.95
CA GLY A 209 -16.33 52.89 30.89
C GLY A 209 -15.02 52.23 31.32
N HIS A 210 -14.76 52.26 32.63
CA HIS A 210 -13.53 51.83 33.30
C HIS A 210 -13.04 50.43 32.91
N HIS A 211 -11.73 50.34 32.64
CA HIS A 211 -11.01 49.07 32.51
C HIS A 211 -10.80 48.43 33.89
N HIS A 212 -11.62 47.44 34.24
CA HIS A 212 -11.23 46.41 35.20
C HIS A 212 -10.40 45.35 34.46
N HIS A 213 -9.08 45.38 34.65
CA HIS A 213 -8.19 44.31 34.21
C HIS A 213 -8.46 43.04 35.03
N HIS A 214 -9.34 42.16 34.52
CA HIS A 214 -9.28 40.76 34.89
C HIS A 214 -8.03 40.15 34.26
N ASN A 215 -7.07 39.83 35.12
CA ASN A 215 -5.86 39.09 34.80
C ASN A 215 -6.26 37.65 34.41
N LYS A 216 -6.62 37.45 33.13
CA LYS A 216 -6.82 36.10 32.57
C LYS A 216 -5.44 35.45 32.51
N SER A 217 -5.18 34.53 33.45
CA SER A 217 -4.10 33.56 33.34
C SER A 217 -4.16 32.93 31.95
N ARG A 218 -3.09 33.12 31.16
CA ARG A 218 -2.97 32.49 29.85
C ARG A 218 -3.12 30.97 30.06
N PRO A 219 -3.96 30.27 29.29
CA PRO A 219 -3.98 28.81 29.35
C PRO A 219 -2.57 28.30 29.07
N PRO A 220 -2.11 27.25 29.78
CA PRO A 220 -0.78 26.71 29.54
C PRO A 220 -0.64 26.35 28.05
N PRO A 221 0.54 26.58 27.44
CA PRO A 221 0.76 26.22 26.05
C PRO A 221 0.40 24.75 25.83
N PRO A 222 -0.24 24.41 24.70
CA PRO A 222 -0.56 23.02 24.41
C PRO A 222 0.74 22.19 24.46
N PRO A 223 0.67 20.95 25.01
CA PRO A 223 1.85 20.10 25.11
C PRO A 223 2.48 19.96 23.70
N PRO A 224 3.81 20.01 23.59
CA PRO A 224 4.50 19.99 22.31
C PRO A 224 4.03 18.79 21.48
N GLN A 225 3.57 19.05 20.25
CA GLN A 225 3.11 18.03 19.32
C GLN A 225 4.27 17.07 19.03
N PHE A 226 4.16 15.85 19.55
CA PHE A 226 5.10 14.79 19.30
C PHE A 226 4.76 14.11 17.98
N CYS A 227 5.44 14.51 16.90
CA CYS A 227 5.43 13.78 15.64
C CYS A 227 6.64 12.82 15.60
N PRO A 228 6.44 11.49 15.74
CA PRO A 228 7.55 10.57 15.52
C PRO A 228 8.05 10.72 14.08
N PRO A 229 9.38 10.80 13.85
CA PRO A 229 9.93 10.91 12.51
C PRO A 229 9.49 9.70 11.67
N THR A 230 9.14 9.96 10.40
CA THR A 230 8.81 8.90 9.44
C THR A 230 9.97 7.90 9.35
N PRO A 231 9.72 6.57 9.43
CA PRO A 231 10.77 5.59 9.24
C PRO A 231 11.42 5.81 7.87
N LYS A 232 12.73 6.05 7.83
CA LYS A 232 13.46 6.11 6.56
C LYS A 232 13.52 4.68 5.97
N PRO A 233 13.20 4.49 4.69
CA PRO A 233 13.35 3.19 4.06
C PRO A 233 14.82 2.76 4.08
N TRP A 234 15.06 1.44 4.11
CA TRP A 234 16.40 0.90 4.02
C TRP A 234 16.97 1.11 2.62
N PHE A 235 18.27 1.35 2.53
CA PHE A 235 18.98 1.35 1.26
C PHE A 235 19.12 -0.10 0.77
N PRO A 236 18.53 -0.48 -0.38
CA PRO A 236 18.56 -1.85 -0.85
C PRO A 236 19.88 -2.16 -1.56
N TRP A 237 20.64 -3.11 -1.03
CA TRP A 237 21.92 -3.56 -1.61
C TRP A 237 22.01 -5.09 -1.72
N LEU A 238 21.34 -5.81 -0.82
CA LEU A 238 21.40 -7.27 -0.78
C LEU A 238 20.68 -7.89 -1.98
N VAL A 239 19.47 -7.43 -2.31
CA VAL A 239 18.71 -7.98 -3.45
C VAL A 239 19.40 -7.69 -4.78
N PRO A 240 19.92 -6.47 -5.05
CA PRO A 240 20.78 -6.24 -6.22
C PRO A 240 22.02 -7.13 -6.26
N LEU A 241 22.67 -7.39 -5.12
CA LEU A 241 23.82 -8.30 -5.05
C LEU A 241 23.42 -9.74 -5.39
N ILE A 242 22.29 -10.23 -4.86
CA ILE A 242 21.74 -11.54 -5.19
C ILE A 242 21.46 -11.63 -6.70
N LEU A 243 20.87 -10.60 -7.30
CA LEU A 243 20.63 -10.55 -8.73
C LEU A 243 21.93 -10.69 -9.53
N LEU A 244 22.97 -9.92 -9.18
CA LEU A 244 24.27 -9.98 -9.84
C LEU A 244 24.93 -11.36 -9.69
N ALA A 245 24.84 -11.95 -8.50
CA ALA A 245 25.38 -13.28 -8.25
C ALA A 245 24.68 -14.36 -9.09
N ASN A 246 23.35 -14.31 -9.25
CA ASN A 246 22.61 -15.25 -10.08
C ASN A 246 22.96 -15.11 -11.57
N ILE A 247 23.10 -13.88 -12.08
CA ILE A 247 23.55 -13.63 -13.45
C ILE A 247 24.98 -14.15 -13.65
N ALA A 248 25.89 -13.87 -12.72
CA ALA A 248 27.27 -14.34 -12.78
C ALA A 248 27.35 -15.88 -12.76
N MET A 249 26.58 -16.53 -11.90
CA MET A 249 26.50 -18.00 -11.84
C MET A 249 25.94 -18.62 -13.11
N PHE A 250 24.97 -17.99 -13.75
CA PHE A 250 24.46 -18.45 -15.05
C PHE A 250 25.49 -18.27 -16.18
N VAL A 251 26.22 -17.15 -16.21
CA VAL A 251 27.33 -16.97 -17.17
C VAL A 251 28.41 -18.03 -16.94
N TYR A 252 28.73 -18.32 -15.68
CA TYR A 252 29.69 -19.36 -15.32
C TYR A 252 29.21 -20.76 -15.72
N SER A 253 27.91 -21.07 -15.57
CA SER A 253 27.37 -22.37 -15.99
C SER A 253 27.45 -22.54 -17.51
N MET A 254 27.17 -21.49 -18.27
CA MET A 254 27.32 -21.49 -19.72
C MET A 254 28.78 -21.60 -20.17
N TYR A 255 29.72 -21.02 -19.41
CA TYR A 255 31.16 -21.13 -19.70
C TYR A 255 31.68 -22.58 -19.58
N LEU A 256 31.20 -23.32 -18.58
CA LEU A 256 31.54 -24.73 -18.37
C LEU A 256 30.77 -25.67 -19.29
N ASN A 257 29.57 -25.28 -19.71
CA ASN A 257 28.73 -26.10 -20.58
C ASN A 257 29.37 -26.36 -21.95
N ASP A 258 29.94 -25.30 -22.55
CA ASP A 258 30.69 -25.35 -23.81
C ASP A 258 30.11 -26.35 -24.84
N CYS A 259 28.89 -26.07 -25.30
CA CYS A 259 28.17 -26.93 -26.27
C CYS A 259 29.03 -27.34 -27.49
N PRO A 260 29.85 -26.46 -28.10
CA PRO A 260 30.65 -26.82 -29.27
C PRO A 260 31.73 -27.87 -29.01
N SER A 261 32.22 -28.02 -27.79
CA SER A 261 33.23 -29.03 -27.44
C SER A 261 32.64 -30.37 -27.02
N THR A 262 31.33 -30.41 -26.73
CA THR A 262 30.61 -31.62 -26.31
C THR A 262 29.96 -32.38 -27.45
N ILE A 263 29.78 -31.76 -28.61
CA ILE A 263 29.14 -32.38 -29.79
C ILE A 263 30.17 -32.51 -30.91
N ASP A 264 30.86 -33.66 -30.95
CA ASP A 264 31.85 -34.03 -31.97
C ASP A 264 31.23 -34.04 -33.39
N GLY A 265 31.30 -32.90 -34.08
CA GLY A 265 31.03 -32.79 -35.51
C GLY A 265 29.64 -32.30 -35.94
N ALA A 266 28.76 -31.88 -35.02
CA ALA A 266 27.43 -31.33 -35.35
C ALA A 266 27.22 -29.92 -34.76
N LEU A 267 28.08 -28.98 -35.17
CA LEU A 267 28.08 -27.56 -34.74
C LEU A 267 26.72 -26.85 -34.94
N ASP A 268 25.92 -27.31 -35.90
CA ASP A 268 24.62 -26.72 -36.25
C ASP A 268 23.50 -27.06 -35.25
N GLN A 269 23.76 -27.93 -34.27
CA GLN A 269 22.77 -28.32 -33.25
C GLN A 269 22.76 -27.39 -32.04
N CYS A 270 23.83 -26.63 -31.79
CA CYS A 270 23.90 -25.66 -30.70
C CYS A 270 23.12 -24.38 -31.06
N ILE A 271 22.19 -23.98 -30.21
CA ILE A 271 21.40 -22.77 -30.43
C ILE A 271 22.29 -21.53 -30.29
N LEU A 272 22.20 -20.61 -31.26
CA LEU A 272 22.96 -19.35 -31.32
C LEU A 272 24.49 -19.51 -31.38
N TYR A 273 24.99 -20.66 -31.85
CA TYR A 273 26.43 -20.90 -32.02
C TYR A 273 27.16 -19.76 -32.76
N HIS A 274 26.61 -19.31 -33.88
CA HIS A 274 27.26 -18.29 -34.72
C HIS A 274 27.52 -16.96 -33.98
N TYR A 275 26.69 -16.64 -32.98
CA TYR A 275 26.78 -15.39 -32.22
C TYR A 275 27.53 -15.57 -30.89
N LEU A 276 27.24 -16.64 -30.16
CA LEU A 276 27.70 -16.83 -28.77
C LEU A 276 28.94 -17.74 -28.64
N LYS A 277 29.30 -18.46 -29.71
CA LYS A 277 30.42 -19.43 -29.75
C LYS A 277 30.36 -20.36 -28.53
N ARG A 278 31.35 -20.28 -27.62
CA ARG A 278 31.44 -21.09 -26.39
C ARG A 278 30.21 -21.00 -25.50
N PHE A 279 29.49 -19.88 -25.50
CA PHE A 279 28.29 -19.65 -24.69
C PHE A 279 26.99 -20.05 -25.41
N SER A 280 27.08 -20.84 -26.48
CA SER A 280 25.89 -21.34 -27.17
C SER A 280 25.10 -22.31 -26.30
N PHE A 281 23.79 -22.34 -26.51
CA PHE A 281 22.87 -23.15 -25.71
C PHE A 281 22.69 -24.54 -26.32
N GLN A 282 22.29 -25.49 -25.47
CA GLN A 282 21.95 -26.83 -25.92
C GLN A 282 20.67 -26.82 -26.79
N PRO A 283 20.51 -27.79 -27.71
CA PRO A 283 19.31 -27.89 -28.55
C PRO A 283 18.04 -28.03 -27.70
N PHE A 284 16.91 -27.54 -28.22
CA PHE A 284 15.61 -27.59 -27.52
C PHE A 284 15.17 -29.01 -27.12
N LYS A 285 15.67 -30.03 -27.82
CA LYS A 285 15.42 -31.44 -27.49
C LYS A 285 16.05 -31.84 -26.16
N GLU A 286 17.16 -31.20 -25.77
CA GLU A 286 17.85 -31.45 -24.52
C GLU A 286 17.47 -30.41 -23.44
N ASN A 287 17.40 -29.13 -23.80
CA ASN A 287 17.00 -28.09 -22.86
C ASN A 287 16.02 -27.08 -23.49
N PRO A 288 14.71 -27.17 -23.16
CA PRO A 288 13.71 -26.26 -23.71
C PRO A 288 13.83 -24.81 -23.18
N LEU A 289 14.59 -24.59 -22.09
CA LEU A 289 14.72 -23.30 -21.40
C LEU A 289 15.86 -22.42 -21.92
N ILE A 290 16.53 -22.84 -23.01
CA ILE A 290 17.68 -22.14 -23.60
C ILE A 290 18.79 -22.04 -22.55
N GLY A 291 19.51 -23.14 -22.35
CA GLY A 291 20.42 -23.28 -21.22
C GLY A 291 21.51 -24.35 -21.40
N PRO A 292 22.24 -24.65 -20.32
CA PRO A 292 23.27 -25.68 -20.30
C PRO A 292 22.65 -27.09 -20.21
N THR A 293 23.47 -28.13 -20.36
CA THR A 293 23.07 -29.52 -20.11
C THR A 293 22.72 -29.76 -18.64
N THR A 294 21.95 -30.81 -18.38
CA THR A 294 21.68 -31.26 -17.01
C THR A 294 22.93 -31.80 -16.32
N THR A 295 23.90 -32.35 -17.06
CA THR A 295 25.16 -32.86 -16.51
C THR A 295 26.06 -31.73 -16.00
N THR A 296 26.19 -30.63 -16.76
CA THR A 296 26.91 -29.42 -16.31
C THR A 296 26.25 -28.83 -15.06
N LEU A 297 24.92 -28.75 -15.02
CA LEU A 297 24.20 -28.27 -13.84
C LEU A 297 24.44 -29.18 -12.62
N LYS A 298 24.42 -30.51 -12.79
CA LYS A 298 24.76 -31.46 -11.72
C LYS A 298 26.19 -31.30 -11.21
N GLN A 299 27.16 -31.06 -12.09
CA GLN A 299 28.54 -30.78 -11.68
C GLN A 299 28.65 -29.49 -10.85
N LEU A 300 27.87 -28.47 -11.21
CA LEU A 300 27.83 -27.18 -10.54
C LEU A 300 27.08 -27.15 -9.21
N GLY A 301 26.48 -28.27 -8.80
CA GLY A 301 25.75 -28.35 -7.54
C GLY A 301 24.24 -28.28 -7.66
N ALA A 302 23.67 -28.63 -8.82
CA ALA A 302 22.23 -28.84 -8.93
C ALA A 302 21.77 -29.94 -7.97
N LEU A 303 20.52 -29.83 -7.56
CA LEU A 303 19.90 -30.74 -6.61
C LEU A 303 19.70 -32.11 -7.25
N ASP A 304 20.24 -33.15 -6.62
CA ASP A 304 20.08 -34.55 -7.03
C ASP A 304 19.95 -35.40 -5.77
N ARG A 305 18.82 -36.10 -5.63
CA ARG A 305 18.48 -36.86 -4.42
C ARG A 305 19.50 -37.95 -4.11
N ASN A 306 19.98 -38.67 -5.11
CA ASN A 306 20.94 -39.76 -4.88
C ASN A 306 22.29 -39.20 -4.40
N LEU A 307 22.70 -38.05 -4.92
CA LEU A 307 23.92 -37.37 -4.46
C LEU A 307 23.75 -36.77 -3.05
N VAL A 308 22.56 -36.27 -2.70
CA VAL A 308 22.29 -35.69 -1.38
C VAL A 308 22.13 -36.76 -0.29
N VAL A 309 21.39 -37.82 -0.58
CA VAL A 309 21.02 -38.87 0.39
C VAL A 309 22.12 -39.93 0.48
N GLU A 310 22.56 -40.50 -0.64
CA GLU A 310 23.49 -41.64 -0.65
C GLU A 310 24.95 -41.19 -0.59
N HIS A 311 25.29 -40.08 -1.24
CA HIS A 311 26.66 -39.55 -1.30
C HIS A 311 26.91 -38.40 -0.30
N HIS A 312 25.96 -38.13 0.59
CA HIS A 312 26.02 -37.11 1.63
C HIS A 312 26.42 -35.69 1.16
N GLN A 313 26.08 -35.31 -0.07
CA GLN A 313 26.41 -34.00 -0.64
C GLN A 313 25.39 -32.91 -0.23
N VAL A 314 25.24 -32.69 1.08
CA VAL A 314 24.22 -31.81 1.70
C VAL A 314 24.33 -30.35 1.22
N TRP A 315 25.54 -29.91 0.87
CA TRP A 315 25.81 -28.58 0.33
C TRP A 315 24.99 -28.27 -0.94
N ARG A 316 24.52 -29.30 -1.66
CA ARG A 316 23.62 -29.18 -2.82
C ARG A 316 22.28 -28.52 -2.50
N LEU A 317 21.81 -28.64 -1.26
CA LEU A 317 20.57 -27.98 -0.81
C LEU A 317 20.69 -26.45 -0.85
N LEU A 318 21.91 -25.92 -0.69
CA LEU A 318 22.19 -24.49 -0.75
C LEU A 318 22.74 -24.04 -2.11
N SER A 319 23.59 -24.83 -2.77
CA SER A 319 24.17 -24.44 -4.06
C SER A 319 23.14 -24.37 -5.18
N CYS A 320 22.11 -25.24 -5.15
CA CYS A 320 21.06 -25.22 -6.18
C CYS A 320 20.24 -23.92 -6.20
N MET A 321 20.24 -23.14 -5.10
CA MET A 321 19.57 -21.84 -5.03
C MET A 321 20.12 -20.81 -6.01
N TRP A 322 21.38 -21.00 -6.45
CA TRP A 322 22.11 -20.06 -7.30
C TRP A 322 22.22 -20.51 -8.76
N LEU A 323 21.61 -21.65 -9.10
CA LEU A 323 21.66 -22.22 -10.44
C LEU A 323 20.33 -22.03 -11.16
N HIS A 324 20.39 -21.78 -12.46
CA HIS A 324 19.21 -21.64 -13.32
C HIS A 324 19.29 -22.64 -14.45
N ALA A 325 18.14 -23.26 -14.74
CA ALA A 325 18.01 -24.25 -15.80
C ALA A 325 18.16 -23.65 -17.22
N GLY A 326 17.98 -22.33 -17.38
CA GLY A 326 18.10 -21.65 -18.67
C GLY A 326 17.79 -20.16 -18.58
N VAL A 327 17.94 -19.45 -19.70
CA VAL A 327 17.73 -17.99 -19.81
C VAL A 327 16.31 -17.61 -19.41
N VAL A 328 15.30 -18.39 -19.84
CA VAL A 328 13.89 -18.10 -19.52
C VAL A 328 13.65 -18.17 -18.01
N HIS A 329 14.18 -19.21 -17.35
CA HIS A 329 14.07 -19.38 -15.90
C HIS A 329 14.85 -18.29 -15.13
N LEU A 330 16.04 -17.90 -15.62
CA LEU A 330 16.79 -16.78 -15.04
C LEU A 330 15.97 -15.48 -15.12
N LEU A 331 15.42 -15.15 -16.29
CA LEU A 331 14.69 -13.90 -16.51
C LEU A 331 13.47 -13.77 -15.59
N THR A 332 12.65 -14.81 -15.46
CA THR A 332 11.45 -14.77 -14.60
C THR A 332 11.82 -14.60 -13.12
N ASN A 333 12.87 -15.27 -12.66
CA ASN A 333 13.39 -15.13 -11.30
C ASN A 333 13.95 -13.71 -11.05
N MET A 334 14.73 -13.17 -11.99
CA MET A 334 15.33 -11.84 -11.86
C MET A 334 14.27 -10.74 -11.87
N LEU A 335 13.23 -10.83 -12.72
CA LEU A 335 12.11 -9.89 -12.72
C LEU A 335 11.38 -9.88 -11.38
N SER A 336 11.17 -11.07 -10.79
CA SER A 336 10.56 -11.21 -9.47
C SER A 336 11.38 -10.54 -8.37
N LEU A 337 12.71 -10.73 -8.38
CA LEU A 337 13.62 -10.08 -7.42
C LEU A 337 13.65 -8.55 -7.55
N ILE A 338 13.63 -8.01 -8.76
CA ILE A 338 13.63 -6.55 -8.98
C ILE A 338 12.32 -5.93 -8.48
N PHE A 339 11.16 -6.47 -8.87
CA PHE A 339 9.87 -5.85 -8.56
C PHE A 339 9.43 -6.05 -7.11
N ILE A 340 9.68 -7.23 -6.56
CA ILE A 340 9.23 -7.62 -5.21
C ILE A 340 10.38 -7.49 -4.21
N GLY A 341 11.53 -8.09 -4.52
CA GLY A 341 12.66 -8.18 -3.59
C GLY A 341 13.18 -6.82 -3.13
N ILE A 342 13.40 -5.87 -4.06
CA ILE A 342 13.91 -4.52 -3.71
C ILE A 342 12.92 -3.79 -2.78
N ARG A 343 11.62 -3.88 -3.05
CA ARG A 343 10.58 -3.25 -2.21
C ARG A 343 10.56 -3.87 -0.82
N LEU A 344 10.64 -5.19 -0.74
CA LEU A 344 10.70 -5.90 0.53
C LEU A 344 11.96 -5.52 1.33
N GLU A 345 13.12 -5.38 0.68
CA GLU A 345 14.36 -4.95 1.34
C GLU A 345 14.26 -3.52 1.88
N GLN A 346 13.71 -2.58 1.09
CA GLN A 346 13.48 -1.20 1.50
C GLN A 346 12.53 -1.10 2.70
N GLU A 347 11.55 -2.00 2.78
CA GLU A 347 10.51 -1.98 3.78
C GLU A 347 10.90 -2.69 5.09
N PHE A 348 11.57 -3.84 5.00
CA PHE A 348 11.86 -4.72 6.14
C PHE A 348 13.35 -4.82 6.51
N GLY A 349 14.24 -4.33 5.65
CA GLY A 349 15.68 -4.35 5.83
C GLY A 349 16.36 -5.63 5.34
N PHE A 350 17.62 -5.49 4.93
CA PHE A 350 18.41 -6.55 4.30
C PHE A 350 18.54 -7.82 5.16
N LEU A 351 18.71 -7.71 6.48
CA LEU A 351 18.92 -8.88 7.33
C LEU A 351 17.71 -9.82 7.33
N ARG A 352 16.49 -9.27 7.43
CA ARG A 352 15.27 -10.07 7.46
C ARG A 352 14.98 -10.70 6.11
N ILE A 353 15.18 -9.94 5.03
CA ILE A 353 14.98 -10.43 3.68
C ILE A 353 16.04 -11.49 3.31
N GLY A 354 17.29 -11.33 3.76
CA GLY A 354 18.34 -12.32 3.58
C GLY A 354 18.04 -13.65 4.29
N ILE A 355 17.63 -13.60 5.56
CA ILE A 355 17.24 -14.81 6.31
C ILE A 355 16.02 -15.47 5.65
N LEU A 356 15.02 -14.67 5.25
CA LEU A 356 13.85 -15.16 4.55
C LEU A 356 14.24 -15.91 3.28
N TYR A 357 15.10 -15.31 2.45
CA TYR A 357 15.56 -15.88 1.17
C TYR A 357 16.28 -17.23 1.37
N VAL A 358 17.25 -17.30 2.30
CA VAL A 358 18.03 -18.51 2.56
C VAL A 358 17.17 -19.64 3.11
N LEU A 359 16.35 -19.35 4.13
CA LEU A 359 15.52 -20.38 4.75
C LEU A 359 14.42 -20.88 3.79
N SER A 360 13.79 -19.98 3.02
CA SER A 360 12.81 -20.40 2.01
C SER A 360 13.46 -21.29 0.94
N GLY A 361 14.65 -20.93 0.45
CA GLY A 361 15.35 -21.74 -0.55
C GLY A 361 15.72 -23.11 -0.02
N PHE A 362 16.26 -23.18 1.20
CA PHE A 362 16.57 -24.44 1.87
C PHE A 362 15.32 -25.31 2.07
N GLY A 363 14.18 -24.73 2.45
CA GLY A 363 12.90 -25.44 2.60
C GLY A 363 12.37 -26.00 1.29
N GLY A 364 12.56 -25.29 0.18
CA GLY A 364 12.30 -25.81 -1.15
C GLY A 364 13.15 -27.04 -1.46
N SER A 365 14.47 -26.90 -1.40
CA SER A 365 15.41 -27.99 -1.70
C SER A 365 15.17 -29.24 -0.83
N LEU A 366 14.79 -29.05 0.43
CA LEU A 366 14.47 -30.14 1.34
C LEU A 366 13.18 -30.87 0.92
N LEU A 367 12.09 -30.15 0.60
CA LEU A 367 10.84 -30.77 0.17
C LEU A 367 11.01 -31.53 -1.17
N SER A 368 11.79 -30.97 -2.10
CA SER A 368 12.15 -31.66 -3.34
C SER A 368 12.88 -32.99 -3.08
N SER A 369 13.82 -32.99 -2.15
CA SER A 369 14.61 -34.20 -1.84
C SER A 369 13.76 -35.32 -1.20
N LEU A 370 12.60 -34.98 -0.64
CA LEU A 370 11.68 -35.90 0.05
C LEU A 370 10.58 -36.48 -0.87
N ASN A 371 10.12 -35.74 -1.88
CA ASN A 371 8.94 -36.08 -2.68
C ASN A 371 9.23 -36.76 -4.04
N LEU A 372 10.40 -37.37 -4.22
CA LEU A 372 10.71 -38.15 -5.43
C LEU A 372 10.56 -39.65 -5.14
N ASP A 373 9.30 -40.13 -5.14
CA ASP A 373 9.03 -41.56 -5.33
C ASP A 373 9.11 -41.90 -6.83
N PRO A 374 9.76 -43.00 -7.24
CA PRO A 374 10.11 -43.24 -8.64
C PRO A 374 8.96 -43.72 -9.55
N SER A 375 7.72 -43.77 -9.07
CA SER A 375 6.65 -44.50 -9.77
C SER A 375 5.30 -43.80 -9.96
N GLU A 376 5.04 -42.60 -9.42
CA GLU A 376 3.73 -41.96 -9.62
C GLU A 376 3.81 -40.47 -9.99
N ARG A 377 3.00 -40.12 -10.99
CA ARG A 377 2.84 -38.78 -11.57
C ARG A 377 2.30 -37.81 -10.51
N PRO A 378 2.86 -36.60 -10.30
CA PRO A 378 2.35 -35.72 -9.27
C PRO A 378 1.13 -34.92 -9.74
N THR A 379 0.08 -35.01 -8.93
CA THR A 379 -1.22 -34.37 -9.02
C THR A 379 -1.19 -32.91 -8.53
N ILE A 380 -2.11 -32.10 -9.07
CA ILE A 380 -2.30 -30.66 -8.81
C ILE A 380 -3.18 -30.45 -7.58
N SER A 381 -2.95 -29.41 -6.77
CA SER A 381 -4.00 -28.80 -5.94
C SER A 381 -3.74 -27.33 -5.59
N VAL A 382 -4.81 -26.53 -5.65
CA VAL A 382 -4.88 -25.07 -5.52
C VAL A 382 -5.78 -24.70 -4.34
N GLY A 383 -5.40 -23.70 -3.54
CA GLY A 383 -6.26 -23.10 -2.50
C GLY A 383 -6.41 -21.58 -2.69
N ALA A 384 -7.66 -21.12 -2.84
CA ALA A 384 -8.15 -19.73 -2.82
C ALA A 384 -8.04 -19.14 -1.39
N SER A 385 -8.02 -17.84 -1.05
CA SER A 385 -8.43 -16.60 -1.73
C SER A 385 -7.88 -15.39 -0.93
N ALA A 386 -6.77 -14.82 -1.41
CA ALA A 386 -6.29 -13.44 -1.27
C ALA A 386 -5.31 -13.18 -2.44
N LEU A 387 -5.61 -13.88 -3.54
CA LEU A 387 -4.64 -14.63 -4.32
C LEU A 387 -4.54 -14.05 -5.74
N LEU A 388 -5.51 -13.33 -6.29
CA LEU A 388 -5.54 -13.00 -7.73
C LEU A 388 -4.37 -12.15 -8.28
N THR A 389 -3.76 -11.25 -7.50
CA THR A 389 -2.59 -10.47 -7.94
C THR A 389 -1.26 -11.18 -7.68
N LEU A 390 -1.17 -11.94 -6.59
CA LEU A 390 -0.04 -12.81 -6.30
C LEU A 390 -0.03 -14.05 -7.21
N ILE A 391 -1.21 -14.57 -7.57
CA ILE A 391 -1.48 -15.66 -8.51
C ILE A 391 -1.04 -15.28 -9.90
N LEU A 392 -1.20 -14.05 -10.39
CA LEU A 392 -0.72 -13.76 -11.75
C LEU A 392 0.81 -13.87 -11.81
N ILE A 393 1.51 -13.41 -10.77
CA ILE A 393 2.97 -13.49 -10.65
C ILE A 393 3.43 -14.92 -10.31
N ILE A 394 2.68 -15.65 -9.47
CA ILE A 394 2.93 -17.05 -9.12
C ILE A 394 2.58 -17.95 -10.30
N ILE A 395 1.47 -17.76 -11.01
CA ILE A 395 1.11 -18.47 -12.25
C ILE A 395 2.09 -18.10 -13.34
N LEU A 396 2.56 -16.86 -13.50
CA LEU A 396 3.64 -16.59 -14.45
C LEU A 396 4.92 -17.35 -14.03
N ASN A 397 5.34 -17.27 -12.77
CA ASN A 397 6.51 -18.00 -12.29
C ASN A 397 6.35 -19.54 -12.30
N LEU A 398 5.13 -20.06 -12.11
CA LEU A 398 4.80 -21.49 -11.98
C LEU A 398 4.40 -22.08 -13.34
N ALA A 399 3.74 -21.35 -14.23
CA ALA A 399 3.47 -21.75 -15.63
C ALA A 399 4.76 -21.88 -16.43
N PHE A 400 5.79 -21.07 -16.13
CA PHE A 400 7.14 -21.33 -16.64
C PHE A 400 7.87 -22.45 -15.87
N GLY A 401 7.50 -22.72 -14.61
CA GLY A 401 7.94 -23.90 -13.84
C GLY A 401 7.32 -25.24 -14.30
N PHE A 402 6.18 -25.21 -15.00
CA PHE A 402 5.52 -26.39 -15.59
C PHE A 402 6.16 -26.87 -16.91
N LEU A 403 7.31 -26.32 -17.29
CA LEU A 403 8.10 -26.87 -18.39
C LEU A 403 8.79 -28.17 -17.90
N PRO A 404 8.78 -29.25 -18.70
CA PRO A 404 9.51 -30.46 -18.35
C PRO A 404 10.99 -30.09 -18.11
N HIS A 405 11.61 -30.66 -17.07
CA HIS A 405 12.98 -30.41 -16.56
C HIS A 405 13.14 -29.39 -15.40
N VAL A 406 12.07 -28.85 -14.81
CA VAL A 406 12.13 -27.96 -13.61
C VAL A 406 11.53 -28.65 -12.36
N ASP A 407 12.13 -28.43 -11.20
CA ASP A 407 11.76 -29.07 -9.92
C ASP A 407 10.61 -28.36 -9.19
N ASN A 408 9.39 -28.83 -9.44
CA ASN A 408 8.17 -28.25 -8.88
C ASN A 408 8.05 -28.37 -7.36
N SER A 409 8.62 -29.42 -6.77
CA SER A 409 8.58 -29.66 -5.33
C SER A 409 9.41 -28.62 -4.57
N ALA A 410 10.54 -28.20 -5.15
CA ALA A 410 11.36 -27.14 -4.56
C ALA A 410 10.65 -25.77 -4.58
N HIS A 411 9.96 -25.45 -5.67
CA HIS A 411 9.21 -24.21 -5.76
C HIS A 411 8.03 -24.16 -4.76
N ILE A 412 7.28 -25.25 -4.63
CA ILE A 412 6.15 -25.34 -3.68
C ILE A 412 6.65 -25.26 -2.24
N GLY A 413 7.70 -26.03 -1.90
CA GLY A 413 8.27 -26.04 -0.55
C GLY A 413 8.85 -24.68 -0.15
N GLY A 414 9.54 -24.01 -1.08
CA GLY A 414 10.08 -22.69 -0.85
C GLY A 414 8.99 -21.63 -0.67
N PHE A 415 7.90 -21.72 -1.43
CA PHE A 415 6.75 -20.83 -1.27
C PHE A 415 6.06 -21.01 0.10
N MET A 416 5.78 -22.26 0.50
CA MET A 416 5.15 -22.55 1.79
C MET A 416 6.03 -22.11 2.98
N ALA A 417 7.32 -22.43 2.93
CA ALA A 417 8.27 -22.00 3.95
C ALA A 417 8.40 -20.48 4.00
N GLY A 418 8.50 -19.81 2.85
CA GLY A 418 8.57 -18.35 2.74
C GLY A 418 7.30 -17.66 3.27
N PHE A 419 6.12 -18.22 3.01
CA PHE A 419 4.85 -17.71 3.53
C PHE A 419 4.78 -17.77 5.06
N LEU A 420 5.17 -18.90 5.66
CA LEU A 420 5.22 -19.06 7.12
C LEU A 420 6.27 -18.15 7.76
N LEU A 421 7.46 -18.04 7.17
CA LEU A 421 8.50 -17.11 7.59
C LEU A 421 8.05 -15.65 7.50
N GLY A 422 7.13 -15.32 6.59
CA GLY A 422 6.48 -14.01 6.51
C GLY A 422 5.81 -13.59 7.83
N PHE A 423 5.05 -14.50 8.46
CA PHE A 423 4.43 -14.23 9.77
C PHE A 423 5.45 -14.10 10.90
N ILE A 424 6.63 -14.70 10.75
CA ILE A 424 7.70 -14.68 11.74
C ILE A 424 8.54 -13.39 11.64
N LEU A 425 9.01 -13.06 10.44
CA LEU A 425 10.01 -12.02 10.19
C LEU A 425 9.40 -10.67 9.79
N LEU A 426 8.23 -10.67 9.14
CA LEU A 426 7.60 -9.47 8.57
C LEU A 426 6.46 -8.91 9.45
N ILE A 427 6.41 -9.27 10.73
CA ILE A 427 5.39 -8.80 11.66
C ILE A 427 5.45 -7.27 11.85
N ARG A 428 4.45 -6.56 11.31
CA ARG A 428 4.29 -5.11 11.49
C ARG A 428 3.70 -4.80 12.87
N PRO A 429 4.20 -3.78 13.58
CA PRO A 429 3.52 -3.25 14.75
C PRO A 429 2.17 -2.64 14.35
N GLN A 430 1.22 -2.64 15.28
CA GLN A 430 -0.11 -2.09 15.02
C GLN A 430 -0.08 -0.60 14.74
N PHE A 431 -1.01 -0.14 13.89
CA PHE A 431 -1.16 1.26 13.56
C PHE A 431 -1.43 2.10 14.82
N GLY A 432 -0.63 3.14 15.04
CA GLY A 432 -0.66 3.97 16.24
C GLY A 432 0.20 3.49 17.41
N TYR A 433 1.01 2.42 17.24
CA TYR A 433 2.03 2.06 18.23
C TYR A 433 3.20 3.05 18.21
N VAL A 434 3.55 3.59 19.38
CA VAL A 434 4.73 4.44 19.58
C VAL A 434 5.67 3.77 20.59
N SER A 435 6.96 3.67 20.25
CA SER A 435 7.97 3.10 21.17
C SER A 435 8.28 4.05 22.31
N ARG A 436 8.50 3.51 23.52
CA ARG A 436 8.75 4.26 24.77
C ARG A 436 9.94 5.21 24.65
N LYS A 437 10.94 4.86 23.84
CA LYS A 437 12.13 5.70 23.58
C LYS A 437 11.78 7.06 22.98
N TYR A 438 10.63 7.16 22.34
CA TYR A 438 10.20 8.35 21.63
C TYR A 438 9.14 9.16 22.40
N ILE A 439 8.74 8.76 23.63
CA ILE A 439 7.74 9.50 24.41
C ILE A 439 8.47 10.41 25.41
N PRO A 440 8.27 11.74 25.36
CA PRO A 440 8.83 12.66 26.35
C PRO A 440 8.31 12.37 27.76
N ALA A 441 9.13 12.62 28.78
CA ALA A 441 8.73 12.49 30.18
C ALA A 441 7.55 13.45 30.49
N GLY A 442 6.46 12.93 31.06
CA GLY A 442 5.26 13.71 31.42
C GLY A 442 4.07 13.61 30.45
N TYR A 443 4.18 12.90 29.32
CA TYR A 443 3.09 12.73 28.36
C TYR A 443 2.27 11.44 28.62
N ASN A 444 1.03 11.58 29.10
CA ASN A 444 0.12 10.45 29.33
C ASN A 444 -0.56 9.97 28.02
N PHE A 445 0.08 9.05 27.31
CA PHE A 445 -0.47 8.42 26.11
C PHE A 445 -1.14 7.08 26.45
N LYS A 446 -2.42 6.90 26.08
CA LYS A 446 -3.11 5.60 26.21
C LYS A 446 -2.50 4.60 25.24
N ARG A 447 -1.58 3.78 25.76
CA ARG A 447 -0.73 2.89 24.96
C ARG A 447 -1.54 1.76 24.34
N LYS A 448 -1.59 1.73 23.01
CA LYS A 448 -1.97 0.51 22.28
C LYS A 448 -0.84 -0.52 22.38
N PRO A 449 -1.14 -1.84 22.47
CA PRO A 449 -0.11 -2.88 22.49
C PRO A 449 0.77 -2.82 21.23
N ARG A 450 1.88 -3.55 21.16
CA ARG A 450 2.74 -3.54 19.96
C ARG A 450 2.14 -4.37 18.82
N HIS A 451 1.55 -5.51 19.16
CA HIS A 451 0.90 -6.43 18.23
C HIS A 451 -0.47 -6.84 18.78
N LYS A 452 -1.39 -7.21 17.89
CA LYS A 452 -2.72 -7.75 18.26
C LYS A 452 -2.59 -9.24 18.62
N CYS A 453 -3.54 -9.76 19.40
CA CYS A 453 -3.52 -11.17 19.85
C CYS A 453 -3.36 -12.16 18.69
N TYR A 454 -4.12 -12.00 17.60
CA TYR A 454 -4.01 -12.88 16.43
C TYR A 454 -2.61 -12.85 15.79
N GLN A 455 -1.88 -11.73 15.85
CA GLN A 455 -0.53 -11.66 15.29
C GLN A 455 0.45 -12.51 16.09
N TYR A 456 0.29 -12.58 17.42
CA TYR A 456 1.07 -13.50 18.26
C TYR A 456 0.69 -14.96 18.03
N ILE A 457 -0.61 -15.26 17.90
CA ILE A 457 -1.08 -16.62 17.61
C ILE A 457 -0.50 -17.11 16.27
N LEU A 458 -0.60 -16.30 15.22
CA LEU A 458 -0.02 -16.60 13.90
C LEU A 458 1.51 -16.73 13.94
N TRP A 459 2.18 -15.89 14.75
CA TRP A 459 3.64 -15.95 14.92
C TRP A 459 4.08 -17.27 15.57
N ILE A 460 3.42 -17.67 16.67
CA ILE A 460 3.74 -18.91 17.40
C ILE A 460 3.38 -20.14 16.56
N SER A 461 2.20 -20.14 15.93
CA SER A 461 1.77 -21.27 15.10
C SER A 461 2.68 -21.46 13.88
N ALA A 462 3.03 -20.37 13.19
CA ALA A 462 3.95 -20.43 12.05
C ALA A 462 5.33 -20.93 12.47
N LEU A 463 5.87 -20.46 13.61
CA LEU A 463 7.16 -20.91 14.13
C LEU A 463 7.14 -22.42 14.45
N LEU A 464 6.09 -22.89 15.12
CA LEU A 464 5.97 -24.30 15.50
C LEU A 464 5.81 -25.21 14.29
N VAL A 465 4.96 -24.84 13.33
CA VAL A 465 4.78 -25.59 12.06
C VAL A 465 6.09 -25.64 11.28
N LEU A 466 6.83 -24.53 11.22
CA LEU A 466 8.08 -24.46 10.46
C LEU A 466 9.19 -25.29 11.12
N LEU A 467 9.35 -25.22 12.44
CA LEU A 467 10.32 -26.04 13.18
C LEU A 467 10.02 -27.53 13.06
N LEU A 468 8.75 -27.93 13.24
CA LEU A 468 8.34 -29.32 13.09
C LEU A 468 8.50 -29.80 11.64
N GLY A 469 8.16 -28.96 10.66
CA GLY A 469 8.31 -29.27 9.23
C GLY A 469 9.76 -29.48 8.82
N TYR A 470 10.67 -28.58 9.21
CA TYR A 470 12.10 -28.75 8.95
C TYR A 470 12.69 -29.95 9.70
N ALA A 471 12.33 -30.16 10.97
CA ALA A 471 12.80 -31.31 11.74
C ALA A 471 12.32 -32.62 11.12
N TYR A 472 11.03 -32.74 10.78
CA TYR A 472 10.48 -33.90 10.10
C TYR A 472 11.15 -34.12 8.74
N GLY A 473 11.35 -33.05 7.96
CA GLY A 473 12.01 -33.16 6.66
C GLY A 473 13.46 -33.66 6.77
N LEU A 474 14.24 -33.11 7.71
CA LEU A 474 15.60 -33.57 7.96
C LEU A 474 15.64 -35.00 8.53
N LEU A 475 14.70 -35.35 9.40
CA LEU A 475 14.60 -36.70 9.95
C LEU A 475 14.17 -37.73 8.90
N ASN A 476 13.33 -37.42 7.93
CA ASN A 476 13.05 -38.37 6.84
C ASN A 476 14.17 -38.43 5.81
N LEU A 477 14.94 -37.36 5.66
CA LEU A 477 16.09 -37.33 4.77
C LEU A 477 17.27 -38.14 5.32
N TYR A 478 17.50 -38.11 6.64
CA TYR A 478 18.68 -38.73 7.28
C TYR A 478 18.34 -39.81 8.32
N GLY A 479 17.08 -39.97 8.70
CA GLY A 479 16.63 -40.96 9.67
C GLY A 479 16.53 -42.33 9.03
N VAL A 480 17.49 -43.17 9.39
CA VAL A 480 17.49 -44.64 9.41
C VAL A 480 16.20 -45.28 8.87
N ARG A 481 16.25 -45.75 7.62
CA ARG A 481 15.34 -46.83 7.21
C ARG A 481 15.69 -48.05 8.06
N PRO A 482 14.74 -48.68 8.79
CA PRO A 482 15.00 -49.97 9.38
C PRO A 482 15.37 -50.94 8.23
N ILE A 483 16.48 -51.63 8.39
CA ILE A 483 16.90 -52.70 7.51
C ILE A 483 15.79 -53.76 7.59
N ASN A 484 14.94 -53.84 6.57
CA ASN A 484 14.06 -54.98 6.38
C ASN A 484 14.97 -56.18 6.03
N ASN A 485 15.48 -56.86 7.04
CA ASN A 485 15.89 -58.24 6.91
C ASN A 485 14.61 -59.04 6.66
N ASN A 486 14.29 -59.25 5.39
CA ASN A 486 13.60 -60.43 4.88
C ASN A 486 13.50 -60.32 3.35
N THR A 487 14.54 -60.78 2.67
CA THR A 487 14.46 -61.50 1.37
C THR A 487 15.87 -61.97 0.99
N ALA A 488 16.27 -63.09 1.56
CA ALA A 488 17.20 -64.02 0.94
C ALA A 488 16.84 -65.43 1.42
N LEU A 489 16.38 -66.24 0.46
CA LEU A 489 16.04 -67.67 0.49
C LEU A 489 14.67 -68.05 1.08
#